data_AF-A0A953UBV9-F1
#
_entry.id   AF-A0A953UBV9-F1
#
_cell.length_a   1.000
_cell.length_b   1.000
_cell.length_c   1.000
_cell.angle_alpha   90.00
_cell.angle_beta   90.00
_cell.angle_gamma   90.00
#
_symmetry.space_group_name_H-M   'P 1'
#
loop_
_entity.id
_entity.type
_entity.pdbx_description
1 polymer ?
#
loop_
_entity_poly.entity_id
_entity_poly.type
_entity_poly.pdbx_seq_one_letter_code
_entity_poly.pdbx_strand_id
1 'polypeptide(L)' 'MANETGVAFFNTFQAMGGAGTMARWYNDEPRLVGADFIHPMPAGAKIVGELLYNALRDGYNQYKLRQLNGSGAVAQK' A
#
# COMPACT_ATOMS: atom_id res chain seq x y z
N MET A 1 14.09 3.01 11.23
CA MET A 1 13.34 1.84 11.74
C MET A 1 13.17 0.72 10.70
N ALA A 2 12.20 0.74 9.77
CA ALA A 2 11.91 -0.44 8.93
C ALA A 2 13.09 -0.90 8.04
N ASN A 3 13.80 0.05 7.42
CA ASN A 3 15.01 -0.23 6.65
C ASN A 3 16.15 -0.79 7.51
N GLU A 4 16.27 -0.34 8.77
CA GLU A 4 17.32 -0.79 9.70
C GLU A 4 17.03 -2.21 10.24
N THR A 5 15.76 -2.56 10.42
CA THR A 5 15.35 -3.87 10.96
C THR A 5 15.05 -4.91 9.88
N GLY A 6 15.16 -4.55 8.60
CA GLY A 6 14.92 -5.47 7.48
C GLY A 6 13.47 -5.96 7.38
N VAL A 7 12.51 -5.19 7.88
CA VAL A 7 11.08 -5.53 7.79
C VAL A 7 10.39 -4.76 6.67
N ALA A 8 9.25 -5.28 6.20
CA ALA A 8 8.45 -4.61 5.20
C ALA A 8 7.96 -3.23 5.68
N PHE A 9 7.90 -2.26 4.76
CA PHE A 9 7.37 -0.92 5.01
C PHE A 9 6.32 -0.58 3.95
N PHE A 10 5.16 -0.09 4.38
CA PHE A 10 4.14 0.45 3.51
C PHE A 10 3.96 1.94 3.78
N ASN A 11 4.30 2.77 2.79
CA ASN A 11 4.18 4.22 2.90
C ASN A 11 2.73 4.65 2.64
N THR A 12 1.87 4.54 3.66
CA THR A 12 0.45 4.92 3.54
C THR A 12 0.28 6.37 3.08
N PHE A 13 1.12 7.30 3.56
CA PHE A 13 1.07 8.70 3.15
C PHE A 13 1.25 8.86 1.64
N GLN A 14 2.30 8.25 1.08
CA GLN A 14 2.55 8.29 -0.36
C GLN A 14 1.49 7.52 -1.16
N ALA A 15 1.07 6.34 -0.67
CA ALA A 15 0.06 5.52 -1.33
C ALA A 15 -1.29 6.24 -1.45
N MET A 16 -1.66 7.05 -0.45
CA MET A 16 -2.86 7.88 -0.47
C MET A 16 -2.74 9.14 -1.35
N GLY A 17 -1.57 9.43 -1.92
CA GLY A 17 -1.34 10.62 -2.76
C GLY A 17 -0.59 11.78 -2.08
N GLY A 18 0.00 11.53 -0.91
CA GLY A 18 0.94 12.44 -0.26
C GLY A 18 0.33 13.75 0.24
N ALA A 19 1.09 14.83 0.11
CA ALA A 19 0.73 16.13 0.66
C ALA A 19 -0.61 16.63 0.10
N GLY A 20 -1.45 17.15 0.99
CA GLY A 20 -2.77 17.67 0.65
C GLY A 20 -3.85 16.62 0.44
N THR A 21 -3.58 15.32 0.57
CA THR A 21 -4.63 14.29 0.39
C THR A 21 -5.83 14.53 1.30
N MET A 22 -5.64 14.82 2.60
CA MET A 22 -6.77 15.00 3.51
C MET A 22 -7.65 16.20 3.12
N ALA A 23 -7.05 17.28 2.63
CA ALA A 23 -7.80 18.43 2.14
C ALA A 23 -8.61 18.09 0.88
N ARG A 24 -8.02 17.33 -0.06
CA ARG A 24 -8.75 16.84 -1.24
C ARG A 24 -9.90 15.91 -0.85
N TRP A 25 -9.62 14.93 0.00
CA TRP A 25 -10.61 13.96 0.50
C TRP A 25 -11.76 14.59 1.28
N TYR A 26 -11.52 15.72 1.96
CA TYR A 26 -12.56 16.47 2.65
C TYR A 26 -13.45 17.27 1.69
N ASN A 27 -12.89 17.70 0.56
CA ASN A 27 -13.59 18.47 -0.47
C ASN A 27 -14.27 17.59 -1.53
N ASP A 28 -14.03 16.28 -1.54
CA ASP A 28 -14.69 15.32 -2.43
C ASP A 28 -16.18 15.15 -2.08
N GLU A 29 -16.99 14.78 -3.08
CA GLU A 29 -18.41 14.47 -2.91
C GLU A 29 -18.70 13.05 -3.47
N PRO A 30 -18.97 12.04 -2.62
CA PRO A 30 -19.03 12.12 -1.16
C PRO A 30 -17.65 12.26 -0.50
N ARG A 31 -17.61 12.86 0.70
CA ARG A 31 -16.38 13.02 1.48
C ARG A 31 -15.73 11.68 1.79
N LEU A 32 -14.41 11.63 1.65
CA LEU A 32 -13.61 10.44 1.97
C LEU A 32 -12.97 10.50 3.37
N VAL A 33 -12.97 11.66 4.03
CA VAL A 33 -12.45 11.86 5.41
C VAL A 33 -13.42 12.72 6.24
N GLY A 34 -13.39 12.51 7.56
CA GLY A 34 -14.10 13.34 8.52
C GLY A 34 -13.54 14.77 8.61
N ALA A 35 -14.29 15.64 9.28
CA ALA A 35 -13.91 17.05 9.46
C ALA A 35 -12.68 17.27 10.37
N ASP A 36 -12.20 16.23 11.04
CA ASP A 36 -10.96 16.26 11.81
C ASP A 36 -9.70 16.03 10.95
N PHE A 37 -9.85 15.74 9.65
CA PHE A 37 -8.77 15.41 8.71
C PHE A 37 -7.89 14.23 9.16
N ILE A 38 -8.36 13.40 10.09
CA ILE A 38 -7.64 12.25 10.64
C ILE A 38 -8.36 10.95 10.28
N HIS A 39 -9.68 10.87 10.50
CA HIS A 39 -10.43 9.63 10.35
C HIS A 39 -11.07 9.51 8.96
N PRO A 40 -10.72 8.47 8.17
CA PRO A 40 -11.41 8.21 6.91
C PRO A 40 -12.89 7.87 7.13
N MET A 41 -13.76 8.35 6.23
CA MET A 41 -15.12 7.84 6.10
C MET A 41 -15.08 6.42 5.52
N PRO A 42 -16.18 5.62 5.55
CA PRO A 42 -16.16 4.24 5.05
C PRO A 42 -15.60 4.09 3.62
N ALA A 43 -15.91 5.03 2.72
CA ALA A 43 -15.36 5.06 1.37
C ALA A 43 -13.83 5.31 1.34
N GLY A 44 -13.33 6.26 2.15
CA GLY A 44 -11.90 6.51 2.27
C GLY A 44 -11.15 5.34 2.93
N ALA A 45 -11.73 4.73 3.96
CA ALA A 45 -11.18 3.54 4.62
C ALA A 45 -11.07 2.36 3.64
N LYS A 46 -12.05 2.18 2.75
CA LYS A 46 -12.02 1.18 1.69
C LYS A 46 -10.83 1.41 0.74
N ILE A 47 -10.61 2.65 0.31
CA ILE A 47 -9.46 3.00 -0.55
C ILE A 47 -8.13 2.66 0.13
N VAL A 48 -7.95 3.03 1.40
CA VAL A 48 -6.72 2.71 2.15
C VAL A 48 -6.52 1.18 2.24
N GLY A 49 -7.59 0.44 2.51
CA GLY A 49 -7.57 -1.02 2.55
C GLY A 49 -7.17 -1.66 1.22
N GLU A 50 -7.72 -1.19 0.11
CA GLU A 50 -7.38 -1.66 -1.23
C GLU A 50 -5.92 -1.36 -1.60
N LEU A 51 -5.41 -0.17 -1.26
CA LEU A 51 -4.01 0.20 -1.48
C LEU A 51 -3.05 -0.74 -0.74
N LEU A 52 -3.33 -1.04 0.54
CA LEU A 52 -2.52 -1.97 1.33
C LEU A 52 -2.60 -3.40 0.79
N TYR A 53 -3.82 -3.87 0.48
CA TYR A 53 -4.03 -5.22 -0.07
C TYR A 53 -3.28 -5.41 -1.38
N ASN A 54 -3.38 -4.45 -2.32
CA ASN A 54 -2.69 -4.52 -3.60
C ASN A 54 -1.17 -4.54 -3.40
N ALA A 55 -0.62 -3.68 -2.53
CA ALA A 55 0.80 -3.67 -2.24
C ALA A 55 1.31 -5.01 -1.66
N LEU A 56 0.55 -5.61 -0.74
CA LEU A 56 0.88 -6.93 -0.18
C LEU A 56 0.82 -8.04 -1.23
N ARG A 57 -0.25 -8.09 -2.02
CA ARG A 57 -0.44 -9.06 -3.11
C ARG A 57 0.69 -8.96 -4.13
N ASP A 58 1.03 -7.74 -4.56
CA ASP A 58 2.04 -7.52 -5.58
C ASP A 58 3.44 -7.90 -5.05
N GLY A 59 3.76 -7.56 -3.79
CA GLY A 59 4.98 -8.01 -3.13
C GLY A 59 5.08 -9.53 -3.02
N TYR A 60 3.98 -10.21 -2.68
CA TYR A 60 3.91 -11.67 -2.64
C TYR A 60 4.13 -12.30 -4.02
N ASN A 61 3.50 -11.76 -5.07
CA ASN A 61 3.66 -12.24 -6.44
C ASN A 61 5.12 -12.08 -6.91
N GLN A 62 5.75 -10.93 -6.61
CA GLN A 62 7.17 -10.73 -6.91
C GLN A 62 8.07 -11.72 -6.18
N TYR A 63 7.79 -12.01 -4.91
CA TYR A 63 8.51 -13.03 -4.15
C TYR A 63 8.36 -14.41 -4.83
N LYS A 64 7.15 -14.82 -5.20
CA LYS A 64 6.92 -16.10 -5.89
C LYS A 64 7.62 -16.18 -7.24
N LEU A 65 7.61 -15.11 -8.03
CA LEU A 65 8.35 -15.05 -9.29
C LEU A 65 9.86 -15.23 -9.08
N ARG A 66 10.44 -14.62 -8.04
CA ARG A 66 11.86 -14.83 -7.69
C ARG A 66 12.15 -16.27 -7.30
N GLN A 67 11.25 -16.92 -6.55
CA GLN A 67 11.40 -18.33 -6.20
C GLN A 67 11.35 -19.23 -7.44
N LEU A 68 10.38 -19.02 -8.34
CA LEU A 68 10.26 -19.80 -9.59
C LEU A 68 11.49 -19.63 -10.50
N ASN A 69 11.96 -18.39 -10.68
CA ASN A 69 13.13 -18.09 -11.50
C ASN A 69 14.42 -18.63 -10.87
N GLY A 70 14.52 -18.63 -9.53
CA GLY A 70 15.65 -19.22 -8.80
C GLY A 70 15.67 -20.75 -8.86
N SER A 71 14.51 -21.41 -8.85
CA SER A 71 14.41 -22.87 -9.00
C SER A 71 14.79 -23.37 -10.40
N GLY A 72 14.65 -22.55 -11.44
CA GLY A 72 15.09 -22.89 -12.81
C GLY A 72 16.60 -22.87 -13.02
N ALA A 73 17.35 -22.11 -12.21
CA ALA A 73 18.81 -22.01 -12.32
C ALA A 73 19.56 -23.19 -11.68
N VAL A 74 18.91 -23.95 -10.79
CA VAL A 74 19.51 -25.12 -10.11
C VAL A 74 19.39 -26.39 -10.96
N ALA A 75 18.48 -26.43 -11.94
CA ALA A 75 18.28 -27.59 -12.81
C ALA A 75 19.24 -27.67 -14.02
N GLN A 76 20.14 -26.68 -14.19
CA GLN A 76 21.21 -26.71 -15.19
C GLN A 76 22.57 -26.67 -14.50
N LYS A 77 22.94 -27.76 -13.83
CA LYS A 77 24.32 -28.11 -13.51
C LYS A 77 24.48 -29.62 -13.43
#